data_AF-A0AAW9R1B9-F1
#
_entry.id   AF-A0AAW9R1B9-F1
#
_cell.length_a   1.000
_cell.length_b   1.000
_cell.length_c   1.000
_cell.angle_alpha   90.00
_cell.angle_beta   90.00
_cell.angle_gamma   90.00
#
_symmetry.space_group_name_H-M   'P 1'
#
loop_
_entity.id
_entity.type
_entity.pdbx_description
1 polymer ?
#
loop_
_entity_poly.entity_id
_entity_poly.type
_entity_poly.pdbx_seq_one_letter_code
_entity_poly.pdbx_strand_id
1 'polypeptide(L)'
;MLGNAAFTGFEGALLTIALASLLPSVGVAIAFAICGGLVFVLFKRIIEGKDLPILAAISLGLFLIPQLQGGLGFVAIAIVAGAAGVGAIAVTAFFRLVYQIVSRFF
;
A
#
# COMPACT_ATOMS: atom_id res chain seq x y z
N MET A 1 14.11 -2.06 -0.51
CA MET A 1 13.09 -2.93 -1.15
C MET A 1 11.97 -3.28 -0.19
N LEU A 2 12.25 -3.79 1.02
CA LEU A 2 11.21 -4.12 2.02
C LEU A 2 10.38 -2.89 2.45
N GLY A 3 11.01 -1.74 2.70
CA GLY A 3 10.30 -0.51 3.05
C GLY A 3 9.36 0.01 1.95
N ASN A 4 9.78 -0.06 0.68
CA ASN A 4 8.93 0.29 -0.46
C ASN A 4 7.74 -0.67 -0.59
N ALA A 5 7.93 -1.97 -0.37
CA ALA A 5 6.84 -2.94 -0.41
C ALA A 5 5.81 -2.68 0.70
N ALA A 6 6.29 -2.39 1.91
CA ALA A 6 5.45 -2.00 3.03
C ALA A 6 4.59 -0.77 2.69
N PHE A 7 5.22 0.25 2.13
CA PHE A 7 4.55 1.48 1.71
C PHE A 7 3.51 1.22 0.61
N THR A 8 3.84 0.42 -0.41
CA THR A 8 2.89 0.11 -1.49
C THR A 8 1.65 -0.63 -0.98
N GLY A 9 1.83 -1.57 -0.04
CA GLY A 9 0.71 -2.28 0.56
C GLY A 9 -0.15 -1.37 1.43
N PHE A 10 0.50 -0.50 2.19
CA PHE A 10 -0.15 0.45 3.08
C PHE A 10 -0.96 1.52 2.33
N GLU A 11 -0.33 2.25 1.40
CA GLU A 11 -0.99 3.27 0.59
C GLU A 11 -2.06 2.66 -0.31
N GLY A 12 -1.80 1.48 -0.87
CA GLY A 12 -2.78 0.80 -1.71
C GLY A 12 -4.07 0.46 -0.96
N ALA A 13 -3.95 0.04 0.30
CA ALA A 13 -5.11 -0.19 1.16
C ALA A 13 -5.84 1.12 1.51
N LEU A 14 -5.13 2.17 1.91
CA LEU A 14 -5.73 3.48 2.20
C LEU A 14 -6.47 4.04 0.98
N LEU A 15 -5.87 3.98 -0.19
CA LEU A 15 -6.46 4.46 -1.44
C LEU A 15 -7.71 3.64 -1.80
N THR A 16 -7.66 2.32 -1.61
CA THR A 16 -8.81 1.44 -1.86
C THR A 16 -9.96 1.75 -0.93
N ILE A 17 -9.69 1.93 0.37
CA ILE A 17 -10.73 2.29 1.35
C ILE A 17 -11.34 3.65 1.00
N ALA A 18 -10.51 4.65 0.69
CA ALA A 18 -11.00 5.99 0.34
C ALA A 18 -11.89 5.95 -0.92
N LEU A 19 -11.42 5.30 -2.00
CA LEU A 19 -12.16 5.26 -3.26
C LEU A 19 -13.40 4.37 -3.18
N ALA A 20 -13.35 3.25 -2.45
CA ALA A 20 -14.52 2.42 -2.21
C ALA A 20 -15.59 3.16 -1.38
N SER A 21 -15.15 4.05 -0.48
CA SER A 21 -16.05 4.90 0.32
C SER A 21 -16.72 6.00 -0.51
N LEU A 22 -15.99 6.61 -1.45
CA LEU A 22 -16.52 7.67 -2.32
C LEU A 22 -17.35 7.12 -3.49
N LEU A 23 -16.90 6.04 -4.12
CA LEU A 23 -17.55 5.40 -5.28
C LEU A 23 -17.71 3.89 -5.03
N PRO A 24 -18.80 3.42 -4.41
CA PRO A 24 -18.97 2.02 -4.03
C PRO A 24 -18.97 1.02 -5.21
N SER A 25 -19.41 1.44 -6.41
CA SER A 25 -19.53 0.54 -7.57
C SER A 25 -18.27 0.42 -8.43
N VAL A 26 -17.43 1.47 -8.49
CA VAL A 26 -16.25 1.53 -9.37
C VAL A 26 -14.94 1.82 -8.61
N GLY A 27 -15.04 2.26 -7.35
CA GLY A 27 -13.92 2.73 -6.55
C GLY A 27 -12.83 1.68 -6.35
N VAL A 28 -13.21 0.41 -6.17
CA VAL A 28 -12.24 -0.69 -6.05
C VAL A 28 -11.46 -0.90 -7.35
N ALA A 29 -12.12 -0.88 -8.50
CA ALA A 29 -11.46 -1.05 -9.80
C ALA A 29 -10.48 0.10 -10.10
N ILE A 30 -10.88 1.33 -9.78
CA ILE A 30 -10.03 2.53 -9.94
C ILE A 30 -8.85 2.47 -8.96
N ALA A 31 -9.08 2.01 -7.72
CA ALA A 31 -8.03 1.85 -6.73
C ALA A 31 -6.98 0.83 -7.18
N PHE A 32 -7.38 -0.30 -7.76
CA PHE A 32 -6.45 -1.27 -8.33
C PHE A 32 -5.65 -0.68 -9.49
N ALA A 33 -6.28 0.11 -10.37
CA ALA A 33 -5.58 0.77 -11.48
C ALA A 33 -4.53 1.77 -10.97
N ILE A 34 -4.87 2.58 -9.96
CA ILE A 34 -3.95 3.56 -9.35
C ILE A 34 -2.85 2.85 -8.55
N CYS A 35 -3.18 1.77 -7.81
CA CYS A 35 -2.18 0.95 -7.12
C CYS A 35 -1.16 0.38 -8.11
N GLY A 36 -1.62 -0.15 -9.24
CA GLY A 36 -0.74 -0.61 -10.32
C GLY A 36 0.16 0.51 -10.85
N GLY A 37 -0.38 1.71 -11.04
CA GLY A 37 0.38 2.90 -11.42
C GLY A 37 1.42 3.32 -10.37
N LEU A 38 1.07 3.31 -9.09
CA LEU A 38 1.98 3.61 -7.98
C LEU A 38 3.13 2.60 -7.92
N VAL A 39 2.84 1.31 -8.05
CA VAL A 39 3.86 0.26 -8.11
C VAL A 39 4.82 0.49 -9.29
N PHE A 40 4.31 0.91 -10.45
CA PHE A 40 5.12 1.21 -11.62
C PHE A 40 6.02 2.45 -11.42
N VAL A 41 5.50 3.52 -10.80
CA VAL A 41 6.26 4.74 -10.48
C VAL A 41 7.34 4.46 -9.43
N LEU A 42 7.04 3.64 -8.42
CA LEU A 42 8.00 3.18 -7.42
C LEU A 42 9.09 2.28 -8.02
N PHE A 43 8.73 1.44 -9.00
CA PHE A 43 9.70 0.62 -9.74
C PHE A 43 10.70 1.48 -10.54
N LYS A 44 10.24 2.62 -11.08
CA LYS A 44 11.08 3.61 -11.75
C LYS A 44 11.97 4.45 -10.83
N ARG A 45 11.94 4.23 -9.50
CA ARG A 45 12.71 4.97 -8.47
C ARG A 45 12.51 6.50 -8.52
N ILE A 46 11.33 6.97 -8.95
CA ILE A 46 11.01 8.41 -8.94
C ILE A 46 10.82 8.91 -7.50
N ILE A 47 10.44 8.03 -6.57
CA ILE A 47 10.25 8.34 -5.15
C ILE A 47 11.39 7.71 -4.34
N GLU A 48 12.14 8.54 -3.61
CA GLU A 48 13.21 8.09 -2.72
C GLU A 48 12.65 7.45 -1.45
N GLY A 49 13.29 6.37 -0.98
CA GLY A 49 12.79 5.56 0.12
C GLY A 49 12.70 6.26 1.48
N LYS A 50 13.35 7.43 1.62
CA LYS A 50 13.40 8.20 2.87
C LYS A 50 12.13 9.03 3.10
N ASP A 51 11.41 9.37 2.05
CA ASP A 51 10.21 10.23 2.12
C ASP A 51 8.91 9.41 2.22
N LEU A 52 9.00 8.09 2.00
CA LEU A 52 7.88 7.14 2.12
C LEU A 52 7.17 7.18 3.49
N PRO A 53 7.87 7.21 4.64
CA PRO A 53 7.20 7.23 5.94
C PRO A 53 6.43 8.54 6.17
N ILE A 54 6.97 9.64 5.66
CA ILE A 54 6.35 10.97 5.75
C ILE A 54 5.08 11.01 4.92
N LEU A 55 5.12 10.50 3.68
CA LEU A 55 3.94 10.36 2.84
C LEU A 55 2.87 9.47 3.49
N ALA A 56 3.27 8.32 4.05
CA ALA A 56 2.35 7.41 4.73
C ALA A 56 1.65 8.06 5.94
N ALA A 57 2.39 8.84 6.72
CA ALA A 57 1.83 9.59 7.85
C ALA A 57 0.82 10.66 7.38
N ILE A 58 1.12 11.37 6.29
CA ILE A 58 0.22 12.37 5.69
C ILE A 58 -1.05 11.68 5.16
N SER A 59 -0.92 10.58 4.42
CA SER A 59 -2.04 9.80 3.89
C SER A 59 -2.96 9.26 4.99
N LEU A 60 -2.40 8.78 6.11
CA LEU A 60 -3.20 8.41 7.28
C LEU A 60 -3.90 9.62 7.92
N GLY A 61 -3.24 10.78 7.93
CA GLY A 61 -3.81 12.03 8.42
C GLY A 61 -5.05 12.48 7.64
N LEU A 62 -5.12 12.19 6.34
CA LEU A 62 -6.31 12.50 5.54
C LEU A 62 -7.56 11.75 6.02
N PHE A 63 -7.39 10.58 6.62
CA PHE A 63 -8.49 9.80 7.19
C PHE A 63 -9.08 10.38 8.48
N LEU A 64 -8.64 11.56 8.95
CA LEU A 64 -9.41 12.36 9.92
C LEU A 64 -10.72 12.89 9.31
N ILE A 65 -10.84 12.95 7.98
CA ILE A 65 -12.07 13.39 7.30
C ILE A 65 -13.07 12.21 7.24
N PRO A 66 -14.26 12.30 7.86
CA PRO A 66 -15.20 11.19 7.98
C PRO A 66 -15.71 10.64 6.64
N GLN A 67 -15.73 11.49 5.60
CA GLN A 67 -16.18 11.12 4.25
C GLN A 67 -15.27 10.07 3.58
N LEU A 68 -13.98 10.03 3.96
CA LEU A 68 -13.02 9.05 3.44
C LEU A 68 -13.12 7.70 4.14
N GLN A 69 -13.75 7.65 5.31
CA GLN A 69 -13.81 6.47 6.16
C GLN A 69 -14.89 5.48 5.71
N GLY A 70 -15.91 5.92 4.96
CA GLY A 70 -17.00 5.04 4.50
C GLY A 70 -17.76 4.32 5.61
N GLY A 71 -17.74 4.88 6.83
CA GLY A 71 -18.30 4.26 8.04
C GLY A 71 -17.36 3.31 8.79
N LEU A 72 -16.13 3.09 8.31
CA LEU A 72 -15.11 2.33 9.04
C LEU A 72 -14.45 3.22 10.11
N GLY A 73 -14.31 2.70 11.34
CA GLY A 73 -13.59 3.43 12.38
C GLY A 73 -12.11 3.63 12.03
N PHE A 74 -11.54 4.76 12.44
CA PHE A 74 -10.12 5.11 12.20
C PHE A 74 -9.15 3.97 12.59
N VAL A 75 -9.41 3.31 13.72
CA VAL A 75 -8.61 2.18 14.20
C VAL A 75 -8.66 0.99 13.23
N ALA A 76 -9.84 0.68 12.67
CA ALA A 76 -9.98 -0.41 11.70
C ALA A 76 -9.20 -0.11 10.42
N ILE A 77 -9.22 1.14 9.96
CA ILE A 77 -8.50 1.59 8.77
C ILE A 77 -6.98 1.46 8.98
N ALA A 78 -6.48 1.92 10.13
CA ALA A 78 -5.07 1.78 10.48
C ALA A 78 -4.62 0.31 10.55
N ILE A 79 -5.46 -0.58 11.10
CA ILE A 79 -5.17 -2.03 11.16
C ILE A 79 -5.16 -2.64 9.76
N VAL A 80 -6.14 -2.34 8.92
CA VAL A 80 -6.22 -2.89 7.55
C VAL A 80 -5.04 -2.39 6.70
N ALA A 81 -4.73 -1.10 6.77
CA ALA A 81 -3.59 -0.54 6.05
C ALA A 81 -2.25 -1.13 6.55
N GLY A 82 -2.09 -1.28 7.86
CA GLY A 82 -0.92 -1.94 8.45
C GLY A 82 -0.78 -3.40 8.02
N ALA A 83 -1.88 -4.16 8.05
CA ALA A 83 -1.91 -5.56 7.62
C ALA A 83 -1.57 -5.72 6.13
N ALA A 84 -2.06 -4.81 5.28
CA ALA A 84 -1.72 -4.80 3.86
C ALA A 84 -0.23 -4.49 3.62
N GLY A 85 0.35 -3.57 4.39
CA GLY A 85 1.79 -3.30 4.37
C GLY A 85 2.62 -4.52 4.77
N VAL A 86 2.25 -5.20 5.87
CA VAL A 86 2.91 -6.45 6.30
C VAL A 86 2.75 -7.56 5.26
N GLY A 87 1.58 -7.68 4.64
CA GLY A 87 1.33 -8.64 3.55
C GLY A 87 2.25 -8.41 2.36
N ALA A 88 2.41 -7.16 1.91
CA ALA A 88 3.32 -6.81 0.82
C ALA A 88 4.80 -7.07 1.17
N ILE A 89 5.20 -6.83 2.41
CA ILE A 89 6.53 -7.23 2.92
C ILE A 89 6.70 -8.75 2.86
N ALA A 90 5.71 -9.51 3.33
CA ALA A 90 5.77 -10.97 3.36
C ALA A 90 5.93 -11.55 1.95
N VAL A 91 5.15 -11.04 0.98
CA VAL A 91 5.25 -11.46 -0.43
C VAL A 91 6.64 -11.14 -1.00
N THR A 92 7.15 -9.92 -0.79
CA THR A 92 8.48 -9.55 -1.29
C THR A 92 9.61 -10.32 -0.61
N ALA A 93 9.51 -10.60 0.69
CA ALA A 93 10.46 -11.43 1.42
C ALA A 93 10.42 -12.88 0.93
N PHE A 94 9.23 -13.43 0.65
CA PHE A 94 9.07 -14.77 0.12
C PHE A 94 9.75 -14.93 -1.24
N PHE A 95 9.46 -14.03 -2.20
CA PHE A 95 10.14 -14.07 -3.50
C PHE A 95 11.64 -13.90 -3.35
N ARG A 96 12.11 -13.01 -2.47
CA ARG A 96 13.54 -12.83 -2.21
C ARG A 96 14.20 -14.12 -1.70
N LEU A 97 13.56 -14.85 -0.80
CA LEU A 97 14.04 -16.13 -0.30
C LEU A 97 14.13 -17.17 -1.42
N VAL A 98 13.08 -17.28 -2.24
CA VAL A 98 13.06 -18.20 -3.40
C VAL A 98 14.20 -17.87 -4.36
N TYR A 99 14.38 -16.59 -4.72
CA TYR A 99 15.50 -16.17 -5.59
C TYR A 99 16.87 -16.49 -4.98
N GLN A 100 17.04 -16.28 -3.67
CA GLN A 100 18.30 -16.54 -2.99
C GLN A 100 18.63 -18.04 -2.92
N ILE A 101 17.61 -18.90 -2.85
CA ILE A 101 17.79 -20.36 -2.94
C ILE A 101 18.21 -20.73 -4.35
N VAL A 102 17.47 -20.29 -5.36
CA VAL A 102 17.78 -20.60 -6.77
C VAL A 102 19.18 -20.13 -7.16
N SER A 103 19.56 -18.90 -6.79
CA SER A 103 20.89 -18.33 -7.09
C SER A 103 22.04 -18.94 -6.28
N ARG A 104 21.76 -19.79 -5.28
CA ARG A 104 22.77 -20.54 -4.55
C ARG A 104 23.02 -21.91 -5.17
N PHE A 105 22.04 -22.44 -5.90
CA PHE A 105 22.11 -23.74 -6.56
C PHE A 105 22.48 -23.66 -8.05
N PHE A 106 22.29 -22.49 -8.68
CA PHE A 106 22.74 -22.14 -10.03
C PHE A 106 23.70 -20.96 -9.96
#